data_AF-A0A7W6APW2-F1
#
_entry.id   AF-A0A7W6APW2-F1
#
_cell.length_a   1.000
_cell.length_b   1.000
_cell.length_c   1.000
_cell.angle_alpha   90.00
_cell.angle_beta   90.00
_cell.angle_gamma   90.00
#
_symmetry.space_group_name_H-M   'P 1'
#
loop_
_entity.id
_entity.type
_entity.pdbx_description
1 polymer ?
#
loop_
_entity_poly.entity_id
_entity_poly.type
_entity_poly.pdbx_seq_one_letter_code
_entity_poly.pdbx_strand_id
1 'polypeptide(L)'
;MAENSKIEWTHHTMNFWLGCTALSPACDHCYAEGWAKRTGNAALWQGERRRTSAALWRQPLKWNTACEKAGIRQRVFTNSLADFFDNQAMSEWRDAAWEVIANTRHLDWMVLTKRPENIVKMLPLVEAADFRWPWPNVWLGTTIEDRARLHRLDKLRAVPAAVRFLSIEPLLEDLGEIDLTGIHLVIVGGESGAGARPMYLQWVRSIRDQCLTAGVAFFFKQWGDWLDEGLATAQHCAPTDSMFDVYGRPAGPRWHFYDPGDHLGGGLIRIGKKAAGRLLDGVEHNGMPEARA
;
A
#
# COMPACT_ATOMS: atom_id res chain seq x y z
N MET A 1 -12.38 -0.56 -10.10
CA MET A 1 -12.22 0.91 -10.20
C MET A 1 -13.56 1.48 -9.83
N ALA A 2 -13.67 2.16 -8.69
CA ALA A 2 -14.98 2.55 -8.18
C ALA A 2 -14.88 3.60 -7.08
N GLU A 3 -15.98 4.34 -6.94
CA GLU A 3 -16.44 4.93 -5.69
C GLU A 3 -16.55 3.82 -4.62
N ASN A 4 -16.17 4.12 -3.37
CA ASN A 4 -16.11 3.15 -2.26
C ASN A 4 -15.06 2.05 -2.49
N SER A 5 -13.78 2.44 -2.46
CA SER A 5 -12.67 1.50 -2.57
C SER A 5 -12.73 0.41 -1.50
N LYS A 6 -12.28 -0.79 -1.87
CA LYS A 6 -12.05 -1.90 -0.92
C LYS A 6 -10.66 -1.82 -0.26
N ILE A 7 -9.91 -0.76 -0.54
CA ILE A 7 -8.62 -0.48 0.08
C ILE A 7 -8.87 0.40 1.29
N GLU A 8 -8.57 -0.11 2.47
CA GLU A 8 -9.02 0.38 3.76
C GLU A 8 -8.66 1.84 4.07
N TRP A 9 -7.50 2.29 3.59
CA TRP A 9 -6.98 3.62 3.88
C TRP A 9 -7.45 4.72 2.91
N THR A 10 -8.24 4.40 1.88
CA THR A 10 -8.71 5.37 0.86
C THR A 10 -10.21 5.28 0.62
N HIS A 11 -10.84 6.39 0.25
CA HIS A 11 -12.28 6.41 -0.08
C HIS A 11 -12.51 5.99 -1.53
N HIS A 12 -11.67 6.48 -2.45
CA HIS A 12 -11.75 6.17 -3.88
C HIS A 12 -10.45 5.61 -4.42
N THR A 13 -10.53 5.00 -5.59
CA THR A 13 -9.34 4.58 -6.35
C THR A 13 -9.49 4.95 -7.80
N MET A 14 -8.53 5.74 -8.31
CA MET A 14 -8.51 6.22 -9.68
C MET A 14 -7.30 5.66 -10.41
N ASN A 15 -7.53 4.91 -11.49
CA ASN A 15 -6.46 4.46 -12.39
C ASN A 15 -6.51 5.32 -13.65
N PHE A 16 -5.46 6.10 -13.92
CA PHE A 16 -5.33 6.89 -15.14
C PHE A 16 -4.86 6.03 -16.32
N TRP A 17 -4.05 5.02 -16.02
CA TRP A 17 -3.65 3.95 -16.93
C TRP A 17 -3.50 2.63 -16.16
N LEU A 18 -3.31 1.56 -16.91
CA LEU A 18 -3.07 0.20 -16.42
C LEU A 18 -1.71 -0.28 -16.93
N GLY A 19 -1.07 -1.13 -16.13
CA GLY A 19 0.22 -1.74 -16.43
C GLY A 19 1.38 -1.09 -15.70
N CYS A 20 2.38 -1.89 -15.37
CA CYS A 20 3.57 -1.49 -14.65
C CYS A 20 4.71 -2.49 -14.92
N THR A 21 5.95 -2.05 -14.72
CA THR A 21 7.13 -2.90 -14.78
C THR A 21 7.49 -3.38 -13.37
N ALA A 22 7.69 -4.69 -13.19
CA ALA A 22 8.20 -5.22 -11.93
C ALA A 22 9.65 -4.76 -11.68
N LEU A 23 10.02 -4.42 -10.45
CA LEU A 23 11.37 -3.93 -10.13
C LEU A 23 11.93 -4.42 -8.78
N SER A 24 11.17 -5.20 -8.02
CA SER A 24 11.50 -5.49 -6.63
C SER A 24 10.80 -6.74 -6.10
N PRO A 25 11.26 -7.33 -4.99
CA PRO A 25 10.64 -8.53 -4.40
C PRO A 25 9.15 -8.37 -4.07
N ALA A 26 8.68 -7.17 -3.75
CA ALA A 26 7.26 -6.88 -3.59
C ALA A 26 6.39 -7.16 -4.84
N CYS A 27 6.99 -7.32 -6.01
CA CYS A 27 6.30 -7.59 -7.26
C CYS A 27 6.09 -9.09 -7.53
N ASP A 28 6.82 -9.99 -6.85
CA ASP A 28 6.83 -11.44 -7.14
C ASP A 28 5.42 -12.06 -7.06
N HIS A 29 4.58 -11.56 -6.15
CA HIS A 29 3.19 -11.98 -5.96
C HIS A 29 2.20 -10.82 -6.14
N CYS A 30 2.50 -9.90 -7.06
CA CYS A 30 1.69 -8.72 -7.32
C CYS A 30 0.23 -9.06 -7.65
N TYR A 31 -0.72 -8.58 -6.84
CA TYR A 31 -2.14 -8.82 -7.08
C TYR A 31 -2.62 -8.27 -8.43
N ALA A 32 -2.03 -7.16 -8.88
CA ALA A 32 -2.40 -6.47 -10.10
C ALA A 32 -1.94 -7.25 -11.34
N GLU A 33 -0.75 -7.85 -11.30
CA GLU A 33 -0.28 -8.79 -12.32
C GLU A 33 -1.15 -10.06 -12.32
N GLY A 34 -1.46 -10.61 -11.14
CA GLY A 34 -2.36 -11.76 -11.02
C GLY A 34 -3.75 -11.49 -11.59
N TRP A 35 -4.29 -10.28 -11.38
CA TRP A 35 -5.52 -9.82 -12.02
C TRP A 35 -5.37 -9.73 -13.54
N ALA A 36 -4.28 -9.14 -14.03
CA ALA A 36 -4.03 -8.99 -15.46
C ALA A 36 -3.96 -10.35 -16.16
N LYS A 37 -3.24 -11.33 -15.60
CA LYS A 37 -3.17 -12.71 -16.10
C LYS A 37 -4.55 -13.37 -16.18
N ARG A 38 -5.32 -13.32 -15.09
CA ARG A 38 -6.67 -13.96 -15.03
C ARG A 38 -7.71 -13.31 -15.92
N THR A 39 -7.50 -12.06 -16.34
CA THR A 39 -8.44 -11.31 -17.19
C THR A 39 -7.98 -11.21 -18.65
N GLY A 40 -6.93 -11.93 -19.05
CA GLY A 40 -6.42 -11.91 -20.42
C GLY A 40 -5.65 -10.63 -20.79
N ASN A 41 -5.16 -9.87 -19.80
CA ASN A 41 -4.44 -8.61 -19.97
C ASN A 41 -2.94 -8.72 -19.59
N ALA A 42 -2.34 -9.92 -19.69
CA ALA A 42 -0.97 -10.17 -19.24
C ALA A 42 0.08 -9.23 -19.87
N ALA A 43 -0.15 -8.76 -21.10
CA ALA A 43 0.72 -7.82 -21.80
C ALA A 43 0.98 -6.52 -21.02
N LEU A 44 0.05 -6.09 -20.16
CA LEU A 44 0.19 -4.90 -19.30
C LEU A 44 1.34 -4.97 -18.29
N TRP A 45 1.82 -6.18 -17.97
CA TRP A 45 3.01 -6.43 -17.13
C TRP A 45 4.22 -6.91 -17.94
N GLN A 46 4.11 -6.92 -19.28
CA GLN A 46 5.16 -7.33 -20.21
C GLN A 46 5.62 -6.19 -21.12
N GLY A 47 5.23 -4.95 -20.82
CA GLY A 47 5.67 -3.75 -21.54
C GLY A 47 4.54 -2.85 -22.03
N GLU A 48 3.31 -3.37 -22.14
CA GLU A 48 2.18 -2.57 -22.58
C GLU A 48 1.70 -1.63 -21.47
N ARG A 49 1.27 -0.42 -21.84
CA ARG A 49 0.47 0.46 -20.98
C ARG A 49 -0.81 0.82 -21.67
N ARG A 50 -1.91 0.80 -20.93
CA ARG A 50 -3.24 1.11 -21.46
C ARG A 50 -3.90 2.24 -20.69
N ARG A 51 -4.17 3.35 -21.36
CA ARG A 51 -4.93 4.47 -20.80
C ARG A 51 -6.36 4.02 -20.46
N THR A 52 -6.91 4.51 -19.36
CA THR A 52 -8.30 4.25 -18.99
C THR A 52 -9.28 5.15 -19.75
N SER A 53 -10.57 4.80 -19.73
CA SER A 53 -11.59 5.48 -20.54
C SER A 53 -11.87 6.91 -20.08
N ALA A 54 -12.28 7.79 -21.02
CA ALA A 54 -12.63 9.18 -20.70
C ALA A 54 -13.73 9.31 -19.63
N ALA A 55 -14.63 8.33 -19.53
CA ALA A 55 -15.66 8.31 -18.48
C ALA A 55 -15.07 8.16 -17.08
N LEU A 56 -14.00 7.36 -16.91
CA LEU A 56 -13.29 7.22 -15.63
C LEU A 56 -12.59 8.53 -15.23
N TRP A 57 -12.00 9.22 -16.20
CA TRP A 57 -11.30 10.49 -15.99
C TRP A 57 -12.20 11.63 -15.50
N ARG A 58 -13.52 11.53 -15.71
CA ARG A 58 -14.50 12.50 -15.19
C ARG A 58 -15.01 12.19 -13.77
N GLN A 59 -14.72 11.00 -13.23
CA GLN A 59 -15.21 10.63 -11.89
C GLN A 59 -14.63 11.51 -10.78
N PRO A 60 -13.32 11.85 -10.77
CA PRO A 60 -12.77 12.71 -9.73
C PRO A 60 -13.43 14.10 -9.66
N LEU A 61 -13.86 14.66 -10.79
CA LEU A 61 -14.59 15.93 -10.81
C LEU A 61 -15.92 15.82 -10.05
N LYS A 62 -16.65 14.71 -10.24
CA LYS A 62 -17.91 14.47 -9.51
C LYS A 62 -17.68 14.29 -8.01
N TRP A 63 -16.66 13.50 -7.63
CA TRP A 63 -16.31 13.31 -6.23
C TRP A 63 -15.88 14.61 -5.58
N ASN A 64 -15.09 15.43 -6.27
CA ASN A 64 -14.66 16.73 -5.80
C ASN A 64 -15.85 17.65 -5.54
N THR A 65 -16.78 17.82 -6.50
CA THR A 65 -17.98 18.63 -6.30
C THR A 65 -18.85 18.13 -5.15
N ALA A 66 -18.95 16.80 -4.96
CA ALA A 66 -19.69 16.24 -3.83
C ALA A 66 -19.01 16.56 -2.48
N CYS A 67 -17.68 16.43 -2.41
CA CYS A 67 -16.88 16.76 -1.22
C CYS A 67 -16.93 18.26 -0.89
N GLU A 68 -16.81 19.10 -1.91
CA GLU A 68 -16.94 20.56 -1.81
C GLU A 68 -18.30 20.95 -1.22
N LYS A 69 -19.39 20.43 -1.79
CA LYS A 69 -20.75 20.68 -1.30
C LYS A 69 -20.95 20.22 0.14
N ALA A 70 -20.32 19.12 0.52
CA ALA A 70 -20.44 18.55 1.86
C ALA A 70 -19.44 19.15 2.87
N GLY A 71 -18.52 20.01 2.44
CA GLY A 71 -17.49 20.57 3.32
C GLY A 71 -16.49 19.55 3.87
N ILE A 72 -16.30 18.42 3.16
CA ILE A 72 -15.39 17.34 3.55
C ILE A 72 -14.26 17.18 2.55
N ARG A 73 -13.24 16.41 2.94
CA ARG A 73 -12.21 15.92 2.03
C ARG A 73 -12.23 14.41 1.97
N GLN A 74 -11.94 13.85 0.80
CA GLN A 74 -11.84 12.40 0.62
C GLN A 74 -10.52 12.01 -0.03
N ARG A 75 -9.86 11.01 0.56
CA ARG A 75 -8.65 10.38 0.01
C ARG A 75 -8.94 9.58 -1.26
N VAL A 76 -8.07 9.74 -2.26
CA VAL A 76 -8.10 9.02 -3.55
C VAL A 76 -6.74 8.38 -3.81
N PHE A 77 -6.71 7.06 -3.91
CA PHE A 77 -5.50 6.34 -4.30
C PHE A 77 -5.32 6.34 -5.81
N THR A 78 -4.19 6.82 -6.30
CA THR A 78 -3.85 6.75 -7.73
C THR A 78 -3.27 5.40 -8.11
N ASN A 79 -3.69 4.89 -9.27
CA ASN A 79 -3.03 3.82 -10.00
C ASN A 79 -2.86 2.52 -9.18
N SER A 80 -3.94 1.99 -8.60
CA SER A 80 -3.92 0.66 -7.97
C SER A 80 -3.56 -0.50 -8.93
N LEU A 81 -3.54 -0.28 -10.24
CA LEU A 81 -3.19 -1.26 -11.28
C LEU A 81 -2.07 -0.73 -12.19
N ALA A 82 -1.28 0.21 -11.70
CA ALA A 82 -0.11 0.76 -12.37
C ALA A 82 0.87 1.35 -11.33
N ASP A 83 1.94 2.00 -11.78
CA ASP A 83 2.78 2.87 -10.95
C ASP A 83 2.77 4.26 -11.59
N PHE A 84 2.48 5.30 -10.81
CA PHE A 84 2.30 6.66 -11.32
C PHE A 84 3.59 7.25 -11.94
N PHE A 85 4.75 6.83 -11.43
CA PHE A 85 6.07 7.28 -11.86
C PHE A 85 6.82 6.20 -12.66
N ASP A 86 6.08 5.31 -13.32
CA ASP A 86 6.62 4.33 -14.24
C ASP A 86 7.16 4.97 -15.52
N ASN A 87 8.33 4.51 -15.98
CA ASN A 87 9.04 5.04 -17.15
C ASN A 87 8.36 4.70 -18.48
N GLN A 88 7.54 3.65 -18.52
CA GLN A 88 6.87 3.21 -19.74
C GLN A 88 5.50 3.87 -19.94
N ALA A 89 4.98 4.58 -18.93
CA ALA A 89 3.77 5.37 -19.08
C ALA A 89 4.07 6.63 -19.90
N MET A 90 3.21 6.91 -20.89
CA MET A 90 3.30 8.12 -21.71
C MET A 90 3.22 9.38 -20.84
N SER A 91 4.13 10.34 -21.07
CA SER A 91 4.18 11.58 -20.29
C SER A 91 2.89 12.38 -20.39
N GLU A 92 2.27 12.41 -21.56
CA GLU A 92 1.03 13.17 -21.82
C GLU A 92 -0.14 12.65 -20.97
N TRP A 93 -0.15 11.36 -20.60
CA TRP A 93 -1.16 10.82 -19.69
C TRP A 93 -0.89 11.25 -18.26
N ARG A 94 0.38 11.37 -17.86
CA ARG A 94 0.73 11.87 -16.53
C ARG A 94 0.42 13.36 -16.41
N ASP A 95 0.71 14.15 -17.44
CA ASP A 95 0.40 15.58 -17.48
C ASP A 95 -1.11 15.82 -17.34
N ALA A 96 -1.92 15.10 -18.13
CA ALA A 96 -3.38 15.17 -18.01
C ALA A 96 -3.87 14.66 -16.63
N ALA A 97 -3.21 13.68 -16.02
CA ALA A 97 -3.55 13.23 -14.67
C ALA A 97 -3.25 14.31 -13.63
N TRP A 98 -2.12 15.00 -13.76
CA TRP A 98 -1.78 16.15 -12.93
C TRP A 98 -2.81 17.28 -13.06
N GLU A 99 -3.34 17.55 -14.25
CA GLU A 99 -4.43 18.52 -14.43
C GLU A 99 -5.69 18.12 -13.64
N VAL A 100 -6.07 16.84 -13.66
CA VAL A 100 -7.22 16.35 -12.86
C VAL A 100 -6.95 16.53 -11.36
N ILE A 101 -5.74 16.18 -10.91
CA ILE A 101 -5.33 16.28 -9.50
C ILE A 101 -5.34 17.75 -9.03
N ALA A 102 -4.77 18.64 -9.84
CA ALA A 102 -4.74 20.09 -9.63
C ALA A 102 -6.13 20.70 -9.45
N ASN A 103 -7.09 20.27 -10.28
CA ASN A 103 -8.45 20.81 -10.31
C ASN A 103 -9.42 20.13 -9.34
N THR A 104 -8.95 19.20 -8.51
CA THR A 104 -9.79 18.48 -7.52
C THR A 104 -9.28 18.70 -6.10
N ARG A 105 -9.35 19.97 -5.67
CA ARG A 105 -8.75 20.44 -4.41
C ARG A 105 -9.41 19.87 -3.14
N HIS A 106 -10.63 19.35 -3.21
CA HIS A 106 -11.32 18.68 -2.10
C HIS A 106 -11.01 17.18 -2.01
N LEU A 107 -10.11 16.67 -2.87
CA LEU A 107 -9.65 15.29 -2.84
C LEU A 107 -8.18 15.24 -2.40
N ASP A 108 -7.86 14.40 -1.42
CA ASP A 108 -6.49 14.11 -1.00
C ASP A 108 -5.91 12.98 -1.85
N TRP A 109 -5.05 13.31 -2.80
CA TRP A 109 -4.49 12.36 -3.75
C TRP A 109 -3.29 11.64 -3.17
N MET A 110 -3.44 10.34 -2.92
CA MET A 110 -2.36 9.46 -2.48
C MET A 110 -1.64 8.90 -3.70
N VAL A 111 -0.49 9.49 -4.03
CA VAL A 111 0.35 9.12 -5.17
C VAL A 111 1.52 8.26 -4.68
N LEU A 112 1.46 6.96 -4.98
CA LEU A 112 2.44 5.96 -4.52
C LEU A 112 3.31 5.47 -5.68
N THR A 113 4.60 5.22 -5.39
CA THR A 113 5.50 4.57 -6.34
C THR A 113 6.58 3.72 -5.68
N LYS A 114 7.13 2.77 -6.43
CA LYS A 114 8.36 2.06 -6.08
C LYS A 114 9.63 2.72 -6.67
N ARG A 115 9.49 3.85 -7.38
CA ARG A 115 10.55 4.59 -8.09
C ARG A 115 10.65 6.04 -7.62
N PRO A 116 10.89 6.31 -6.32
CA PRO A 116 10.90 7.69 -5.82
C PRO A 116 11.96 8.58 -6.50
N GLU A 117 13.02 8.00 -7.06
CA GLU A 117 14.02 8.69 -7.87
C GLU A 117 13.47 9.37 -9.13
N ASN A 118 12.30 8.93 -9.60
CA ASN A 118 11.64 9.50 -10.77
C ASN A 118 10.75 10.70 -10.42
N ILE A 119 10.36 10.87 -9.15
CA ILE A 119 9.34 11.86 -8.76
C ILE A 119 9.73 13.25 -9.25
N VAL A 120 10.91 13.75 -8.88
CA VAL A 120 11.38 15.11 -9.24
C VAL A 120 11.33 15.36 -10.76
N LYS A 121 11.70 14.35 -11.56
CA LYS A 121 11.77 14.44 -13.03
C LYS A 121 10.38 14.41 -13.69
N MET A 122 9.36 13.96 -12.96
CA MET A 122 8.02 13.69 -13.48
C MET A 122 6.93 14.48 -12.72
N LEU A 123 7.34 15.44 -11.90
CA LEU A 123 6.45 16.46 -11.35
C LEU A 123 5.92 17.33 -12.50
N PRO A 124 4.71 17.90 -12.35
CA PRO A 124 4.18 18.80 -13.36
C PRO A 124 5.08 20.04 -13.46
N LEU A 125 5.36 20.49 -14.69
CA LEU A 125 5.96 21.79 -14.92
C LEU A 125 4.91 22.84 -14.62
N VAL A 126 4.94 23.42 -13.42
CA VAL A 126 3.97 24.45 -13.07
C VAL A 126 4.56 25.84 -13.15
N GLU A 127 4.24 26.54 -14.23
CA GLU A 127 4.65 27.94 -14.45
C GLU A 127 3.59 28.96 -13.98
N ALA A 128 2.37 28.52 -13.67
CA ALA A 128 1.29 29.41 -13.21
C ALA A 128 1.39 29.71 -11.71
N ALA A 129 1.24 30.98 -11.33
CA ALA A 129 1.36 31.47 -9.96
C ALA A 129 0.47 30.72 -8.94
N ASP A 130 -0.72 30.29 -9.36
CA ASP A 130 -1.73 29.66 -8.50
C ASP A 130 -1.60 28.14 -8.34
N PHE A 131 -0.59 27.53 -8.99
CA PHE A 131 -0.35 26.08 -8.96
C PHE A 131 1.08 25.71 -8.57
N ARG A 132 1.71 26.49 -7.68
CA ARG A 132 3.07 26.20 -7.23
C ARG A 132 3.13 24.90 -6.42
N TRP A 133 4.04 24.01 -6.81
CA TRP A 133 4.37 22.82 -6.04
C TRP A 133 5.04 23.20 -4.70
N PRO A 134 4.77 22.50 -3.58
CA PRO A 134 3.89 21.35 -3.43
C PRO A 134 2.41 21.71 -3.30
N TRP A 135 1.53 20.92 -3.92
CA TRP A 135 0.08 21.10 -3.75
C TRP A 135 -0.41 20.51 -2.42
N PRO A 136 -1.25 21.24 -1.64
CA PRO A 136 -1.78 20.76 -0.37
C PRO A 136 -2.55 19.43 -0.47
N ASN A 137 -3.20 19.21 -1.62
CA ASN A 137 -4.05 18.05 -1.87
C ASN A 137 -3.29 16.85 -2.46
N VAL A 138 -1.94 16.88 -2.51
CA VAL A 138 -1.11 15.76 -2.99
C VAL A 138 -0.27 15.18 -1.87
N TRP A 139 -0.47 13.89 -1.63
CA TRP A 139 0.30 13.07 -0.71
C TRP A 139 1.22 12.20 -1.54
N LEU A 140 2.54 12.35 -1.38
CA LEU A 140 3.52 11.53 -2.06
C LEU A 140 3.96 10.37 -1.18
N GLY A 141 4.06 9.19 -1.74
CA GLY A 141 4.55 8.04 -1.00
C GLY A 141 5.42 7.11 -1.79
N THR A 142 6.17 6.29 -1.06
CA THR A 142 6.96 5.22 -1.64
C THR A 142 6.75 3.89 -0.93
N THR A 143 6.84 2.80 -1.68
CA THR A 143 6.82 1.46 -1.10
C THR A 143 8.20 1.11 -0.54
N ILE A 144 8.22 0.54 0.67
CA ILE A 144 9.43 -0.04 1.27
C ILE A 144 9.07 -1.43 1.78
N GLU A 145 9.53 -2.45 1.07
CA GLU A 145 9.21 -3.84 1.37
C GLU A 145 10.28 -4.57 2.20
N ASP A 146 11.52 -4.08 2.18
CA ASP A 146 12.70 -4.65 2.84
C ASP A 146 13.75 -3.56 3.18
N ARG A 147 14.78 -3.90 3.97
CA ARG A 147 15.86 -2.99 4.39
C ARG A 147 16.65 -2.45 3.21
N ALA A 148 16.87 -3.27 2.19
CA ALA A 148 17.58 -2.84 1.00
C ALA A 148 16.85 -1.71 0.25
N ARG A 149 15.55 -1.48 0.52
CA ARG A 149 14.76 -0.36 -0.02
C ARG A 149 14.61 0.82 0.93
N LEU A 150 15.19 0.80 2.14
CA LEU A 150 15.15 1.96 3.05
C LEU A 150 15.77 3.22 2.44
N HIS A 151 16.73 3.08 1.52
CA HIS A 151 17.29 4.21 0.76
C HIS A 151 16.25 5.04 -0.02
N ARG A 152 15.05 4.50 -0.28
CA ARG A 152 13.93 5.21 -0.93
C ARG A 152 13.40 6.37 -0.09
N LEU A 153 13.55 6.32 1.24
CA LEU A 153 13.14 7.40 2.15
C LEU A 153 13.82 8.72 1.78
N ASP A 154 15.12 8.70 1.54
CA ASP A 154 15.87 9.93 1.24
C ASP A 154 15.44 10.55 -0.09
N LYS A 155 15.11 9.71 -1.09
CA LYS A 155 14.55 10.17 -2.36
C LYS A 155 13.18 10.81 -2.18
N LEU A 156 12.32 10.24 -1.33
CA LEU A 156 11.01 10.82 -1.01
C LEU A 156 11.15 12.15 -0.24
N ARG A 157 12.09 12.24 0.71
CA ARG A 157 12.35 13.46 1.49
C ARG A 157 12.85 14.62 0.64
N ALA A 158 13.67 14.33 -0.36
CA ALA A 158 14.21 15.33 -1.28
C ALA A 158 13.12 16.05 -2.09
N VAL A 159 11.91 15.48 -2.19
CA VAL A 159 10.77 16.10 -2.88
C VAL A 159 9.92 16.88 -1.87
N PRO A 160 9.67 18.18 -2.06
CA PRO A 160 8.68 18.92 -1.27
C PRO A 160 7.30 18.26 -1.41
N ALA A 161 6.57 18.03 -0.32
CA ALA A 161 5.23 17.44 -0.36
C ALA A 161 4.42 17.89 0.87
N ALA A 162 3.11 18.07 0.71
CA ALA A 162 2.22 18.38 1.82
C ALA A 162 2.21 17.22 2.84
N VAL A 163 2.10 15.99 2.33
CA VAL A 163 2.20 14.75 3.08
C VAL A 163 3.18 13.81 2.38
N ARG A 164 4.02 13.16 3.18
CA ARG A 164 4.92 12.07 2.78
C ARG A 164 4.50 10.80 3.50
N PHE A 165 4.25 9.72 2.78
CA PHE A 165 3.85 8.47 3.38
C PHE A 165 4.66 7.26 2.90
N LEU A 166 4.77 6.26 3.77
CA LEU A 166 5.37 4.97 3.43
C LEU A 166 4.25 3.95 3.26
N SER A 167 4.34 3.15 2.20
CA SER A 167 3.52 1.95 2.02
C SER A 167 4.41 0.74 2.19
N ILE A 168 4.43 0.19 3.41
CA ILE A 168 5.20 -0.99 3.76
C ILE A 168 4.32 -2.22 3.49
N GLU A 169 4.03 -2.41 2.20
CA GLU A 169 3.08 -3.40 1.71
C GLU A 169 3.56 -4.06 0.40
N PRO A 170 3.93 -5.35 0.43
CA PRO A 170 4.04 -6.20 1.63
C PRO A 170 5.27 -5.83 2.49
N LEU A 171 5.17 -5.99 3.82
CA LEU A 171 6.32 -6.05 4.72
C LEU A 171 6.97 -7.45 4.63
N LEU A 172 8.20 -7.54 4.13
CA LEU A 172 8.86 -8.81 3.83
C LEU A 172 9.94 -9.23 4.82
N GLU A 173 10.43 -8.32 5.65
CA GLU A 173 11.40 -8.61 6.71
C GLU A 173 11.33 -7.59 7.85
N ASP A 174 12.09 -7.82 8.92
CA ASP A 174 12.33 -6.80 9.93
C ASP A 174 13.16 -5.64 9.33
N LEU A 175 12.58 -4.44 9.36
CA LEU A 175 13.23 -3.24 8.86
C LEU A 175 14.26 -2.67 9.85
N GLY A 176 14.24 -3.08 11.12
CA GLY A 176 15.02 -2.47 12.17
C GLY A 176 14.58 -1.04 12.45
N GLU A 177 15.54 -0.16 12.75
CA GLU A 177 15.27 1.26 12.93
C GLU A 177 15.01 1.97 11.60
N ILE A 178 13.88 2.67 11.54
CA ILE A 178 13.48 3.49 10.40
C ILE A 178 13.63 4.95 10.84
N ASP A 179 14.49 5.69 10.16
CA ASP A 179 14.47 7.15 10.31
C ASP A 179 13.12 7.65 9.76
N LEU A 180 12.24 8.14 10.62
CA LEU A 180 10.91 8.64 10.24
C LEU A 180 10.88 10.17 10.07
N THR A 181 12.03 10.83 10.10
CA THR A 181 12.12 12.29 9.94
C THR A 181 11.43 12.75 8.65
N GLY A 182 10.49 13.69 8.76
CA GLY A 182 9.75 14.26 7.62
C GLY A 182 8.71 13.32 6.98
N ILE A 183 8.43 12.16 7.60
CA ILE A 183 7.35 11.24 7.23
C ILE A 183 6.12 11.55 8.08
N HIS A 184 4.94 11.38 7.49
CA HIS A 184 3.67 11.80 8.08
C HIS A 184 2.70 10.64 8.28
N LEU A 185 2.87 9.57 7.50
CA LEU A 185 2.02 8.38 7.55
C LEU A 185 2.85 7.15 7.20
N VAL A 186 2.70 6.08 7.97
CA VAL A 186 3.21 4.75 7.64
C VAL A 186 2.04 3.79 7.58
N ILE A 187 1.89 3.14 6.43
CA ILE A 187 0.89 2.11 6.17
C ILE A 187 1.61 0.76 6.15
N VAL A 188 1.18 -0.21 6.95
CA VAL A 188 1.77 -1.56 7.01
C VAL A 188 0.73 -2.63 6.68
N GLY A 189 1.15 -3.64 5.92
CA GLY A 189 0.28 -4.77 5.60
C GLY A 189 1.02 -5.95 5.00
N GLY A 190 0.50 -7.15 5.27
CA GLY A 190 1.06 -8.39 4.75
C GLY A 190 0.58 -8.77 3.35
N GLU A 191 1.21 -9.80 2.78
CA GLU A 191 0.91 -10.32 1.45
C GLU A 191 -0.30 -11.26 1.44
N SER A 192 -1.06 -11.29 0.35
CA SER A 192 -2.26 -12.14 0.21
C SER A 192 -2.24 -12.92 -1.11
N GLY A 193 -2.91 -14.07 -1.13
CA GLY A 193 -3.02 -14.92 -2.32
C GLY A 193 -2.06 -16.12 -2.30
N ALA A 194 -2.09 -16.94 -3.35
CA ALA A 194 -1.49 -18.29 -3.36
C ALA A 194 -0.01 -18.34 -2.89
N GLY A 195 0.80 -17.36 -3.28
CA GLY A 195 2.22 -17.25 -2.91
C GLY A 195 2.52 -16.38 -1.68
N ALA A 196 1.52 -15.92 -0.93
CA ALA A 196 1.71 -14.97 0.15
C ALA A 196 2.85 -15.35 1.10
N ARG A 197 3.81 -14.45 1.26
CA ARG A 197 4.88 -14.56 2.26
C ARG A 197 4.39 -14.13 3.65
N PRO A 198 4.86 -14.79 4.72
CA PRO A 198 4.46 -14.46 6.09
C PRO A 198 5.05 -13.12 6.53
N MET A 199 4.27 -12.38 7.32
CA MET A 199 4.68 -11.15 8.00
C MET A 199 4.58 -11.38 9.50
N TYR A 200 5.67 -11.12 10.22
CA TYR A 200 5.77 -11.47 11.63
C TYR A 200 5.23 -10.36 12.53
N LEU A 201 4.60 -10.75 13.64
CA LEU A 201 3.95 -9.85 14.59
C LEU A 201 4.91 -8.78 15.14
N GLN A 202 6.13 -9.18 15.50
CA GLN A 202 7.14 -8.29 16.04
C GLN A 202 7.61 -7.23 15.05
N TRP A 203 7.62 -7.52 13.74
CA TRP A 203 8.02 -6.53 12.73
C TRP A 203 7.00 -5.39 12.68
N VAL A 204 5.70 -5.74 12.69
CA VAL A 204 4.61 -4.74 12.67
C VAL A 204 4.58 -3.94 13.97
N ARG A 205 4.75 -4.59 15.13
CA ARG A 205 4.82 -3.91 16.44
C ARG A 205 5.99 -2.92 16.49
N SER A 206 7.17 -3.33 16.03
CA SER A 206 8.36 -2.45 15.96
C SER A 206 8.05 -1.18 15.15
N ILE A 207 7.47 -1.32 13.95
CA ILE A 207 7.13 -0.17 13.11
C ILE A 207 6.08 0.73 13.77
N ARG A 208 5.04 0.15 14.38
CA ARG A 208 4.02 0.91 15.12
C ARG A 208 4.64 1.73 16.24
N ASP A 209 5.49 1.12 17.06
CA ASP A 209 6.07 1.75 18.24
C ASP A 209 7.05 2.88 17.85
N GLN A 210 7.79 2.68 16.75
CA GLN A 210 8.61 3.74 16.13
C GLN A 210 7.74 4.91 15.63
N CYS A 211 6.61 4.64 14.98
CA CYS A 211 5.68 5.69 14.53
C CYS A 211 5.10 6.47 15.71
N LEU A 212 4.68 5.76 16.77
CA LEU A 212 4.17 6.37 18.00
C LEU A 212 5.22 7.30 18.63
N THR A 213 6.47 6.81 18.75
CA THR A 213 7.59 7.58 19.31
C THR A 213 7.90 8.83 18.48
N ALA A 214 7.81 8.73 17.15
CA ALA A 214 8.09 9.84 16.23
C ALA A 214 6.89 10.78 16.00
N GLY A 215 5.71 10.52 16.58
CA GLY A 215 4.49 11.29 16.31
C GLY A 215 3.97 11.15 14.87
N VAL A 216 4.26 10.02 14.21
CA VAL A 216 3.86 9.73 12.83
C VAL A 216 2.58 8.91 12.84
N ALA A 217 1.63 9.24 11.96
CA ALA A 217 0.40 8.47 11.84
C ALA A 217 0.70 7.03 11.40
N PHE A 218 0.11 6.05 12.08
CA PHE A 218 0.28 4.63 11.78
C PHE A 218 -1.04 4.01 11.35
N PHE A 219 -1.03 3.36 10.18
CA PHE A 219 -2.16 2.62 9.65
C PHE A 219 -1.78 1.15 9.44
N PHE A 220 -2.46 0.25 10.14
CA PHE A 220 -2.30 -1.18 9.90
C PHE A 220 -3.44 -1.67 9.01
N LYS A 221 -3.11 -2.02 7.77
CA LYS A 221 -4.11 -2.42 6.79
C LYS A 221 -4.63 -3.83 7.04
N GLN A 222 -3.73 -4.79 7.20
CA GLN A 222 -4.06 -6.21 7.40
C GLN A 222 -2.83 -7.12 7.59
N TRP A 223 -3.08 -8.34 8.07
CA TRP A 223 -2.07 -9.40 8.18
C TRP A 223 -1.71 -10.10 6.86
N GLY A 224 -2.60 -10.10 5.86
CA GLY A 224 -2.43 -10.94 4.69
C GLY A 224 -2.94 -12.37 4.96
N ASP A 225 -2.30 -13.38 4.39
CA ASP A 225 -2.78 -14.77 4.51
C ASP A 225 -2.32 -15.49 5.80
N TRP A 226 -1.38 -14.92 6.54
CA TRP A 226 -0.70 -15.53 7.68
C TRP A 226 -1.00 -14.78 8.98
N LEU A 227 -1.20 -15.52 10.07
CA LEU A 227 -1.35 -14.96 11.42
C LEU A 227 -0.53 -15.78 12.41
N ASP A 228 0.00 -15.14 13.44
CA ASP A 228 0.66 -15.81 14.56
C ASP A 228 -0.26 -16.88 15.16
N GLU A 229 0.29 -18.07 15.49
CA GLU A 229 -0.47 -19.20 16.03
C GLU A 229 -1.25 -18.83 17.31
N GLY A 230 -0.62 -18.09 18.23
CA GLY A 230 -1.25 -17.67 19.48
C GLY A 230 -2.41 -16.72 19.22
N LEU A 231 -2.22 -15.75 18.32
CA LEU A 231 -3.29 -14.86 17.89
C LEU A 231 -4.40 -15.60 17.16
N ALA A 232 -4.06 -16.56 16.30
CA ALA A 232 -5.04 -17.34 15.56
C ALA A 232 -5.90 -18.21 16.49
N THR A 233 -5.27 -18.78 17.52
CA THR A 233 -5.92 -19.57 18.56
C THR A 233 -6.86 -18.71 19.39
N ALA A 234 -6.38 -17.55 19.84
CA ALA A 234 -7.18 -16.61 20.62
C ALA A 234 -8.39 -16.06 19.83
N GLN A 235 -8.29 -15.98 18.51
CA GLN A 235 -9.37 -15.52 17.63
C GLN A 235 -10.27 -16.66 17.11
N HIS A 236 -10.04 -17.90 17.57
CA HIS A 236 -10.77 -19.09 17.12
C HIS A 236 -10.75 -19.27 15.59
N CYS A 237 -9.67 -18.87 14.92
CA CYS A 237 -9.53 -18.96 13.46
C CYS A 237 -8.56 -20.05 12.99
N ALA A 238 -7.73 -20.58 13.89
CA ALA A 238 -6.90 -21.80 13.77
C ALA A 238 -6.21 -22.05 15.12
N PRO A 239 -5.55 -23.20 15.33
CA PRO A 239 -5.59 -24.42 14.52
C PRO A 239 -6.82 -25.31 14.85
N THR A 240 -7.18 -26.17 13.91
CA THR A 240 -8.17 -27.26 14.10
C THR A 240 -7.44 -28.60 14.16
N ASP A 241 -8.08 -29.67 14.67
CA ASP A 241 -7.46 -31.01 14.78
C ASP A 241 -6.83 -31.49 13.45
N SER A 242 -7.44 -31.14 12.32
CA SER A 242 -6.93 -31.46 10.98
C SER A 242 -5.60 -30.78 10.61
N MET A 243 -5.11 -29.84 11.42
CA MET A 243 -3.83 -29.15 11.23
C MET A 243 -2.68 -29.83 11.96
N PHE A 244 -2.95 -30.93 12.67
CA PHE A 244 -1.97 -31.73 13.40
C PHE A 244 -1.90 -33.16 12.88
N ASP A 245 -0.75 -33.81 13.03
CA ASP A 245 -0.60 -35.24 12.79
C ASP A 245 -1.13 -36.08 13.96
N VAL A 246 -1.05 -37.40 13.85
CA VAL A 246 -1.53 -38.35 14.88
C VAL A 246 -0.80 -38.23 16.22
N TYR A 247 0.32 -37.52 16.27
CA TYR A 247 1.12 -37.26 17.47
C TYR A 247 0.89 -35.83 18.01
N GLY A 248 -0.05 -35.08 17.44
CA GLY A 248 -0.34 -33.70 17.83
C GLY A 248 0.69 -32.68 17.32
N ARG A 249 1.54 -33.04 16.35
CA ARG A 249 2.55 -32.14 15.80
C ARG A 249 1.97 -31.34 14.63
N PRO A 250 2.28 -30.03 14.50
CA PRO A 250 1.77 -29.22 13.40
C PRO A 250 2.15 -29.82 12.03
N ALA A 251 1.16 -30.00 11.15
CA ALA A 251 1.32 -30.73 9.89
C ALA A 251 0.77 -29.96 8.67
N GLY A 252 1.41 -30.16 7.52
CA GLY A 252 0.96 -29.64 6.22
C GLY A 252 1.48 -28.23 5.89
N PRO A 253 1.13 -27.70 4.70
CA PRO A 253 1.74 -26.49 4.13
C PRO A 253 1.20 -25.19 4.74
N ARG A 254 0.37 -25.29 5.78
CA ARG A 254 -0.24 -24.14 6.46
C ARG A 254 0.61 -23.60 7.60
N TRP A 255 1.70 -24.25 7.95
CA TRP A 255 2.57 -23.85 9.05
C TRP A 255 3.85 -23.19 8.53
N HIS A 256 4.26 -22.12 9.20
CA HIS A 256 5.55 -21.47 9.01
C HIS A 256 6.19 -21.25 10.38
N PHE A 257 7.10 -22.12 10.76
CA PHE A 257 7.76 -22.09 12.06
C PHE A 257 8.79 -20.96 12.14
N TYR A 258 8.90 -20.36 13.32
CA TYR A 258 9.92 -19.34 13.59
C TYR A 258 11.33 -19.92 13.63
N ASP A 259 11.47 -21.09 14.25
CA ASP A 259 12.69 -21.88 14.23
C ASP A 259 12.42 -23.17 13.45
N PRO A 260 13.07 -23.39 12.29
CA PRO A 260 12.95 -24.64 11.55
C PRO A 260 13.37 -25.89 12.33
N GLY A 261 14.13 -25.75 13.42
CA GLY A 261 14.55 -26.83 14.32
C GLY A 261 13.59 -27.09 15.49
N ASP A 262 12.63 -26.19 15.74
CA ASP A 262 11.61 -26.34 16.78
C ASP A 262 10.24 -26.64 16.17
N HIS A 263 9.78 -27.88 16.36
CA HIS A 263 8.48 -28.36 15.89
C HIS A 263 7.49 -28.57 17.05
N LEU A 264 7.81 -28.10 18.26
CA LEU A 264 6.98 -28.28 19.46
C LEU A 264 5.92 -27.19 19.65
N GLY A 265 5.88 -26.19 18.77
CA GLY A 265 4.89 -25.11 18.75
C GLY A 265 5.56 -23.75 18.53
N GLY A 266 4.83 -22.79 17.97
CA GLY A 266 5.35 -21.46 17.66
C GLY A 266 5.62 -21.24 16.18
N GLY A 267 4.75 -20.46 15.55
CA GLY A 267 4.91 -20.05 14.17
C GLY A 267 3.73 -19.23 13.67
N LEU A 268 3.68 -19.05 12.36
CA LEU A 268 2.52 -18.49 11.69
C LEU A 268 1.70 -19.59 11.02
N ILE A 269 0.38 -19.41 11.05
CA ILE A 269 -0.58 -20.29 10.40
C ILE A 269 -1.22 -19.55 9.22
N ARG A 270 -1.30 -20.24 8.09
CA ARG A 270 -1.98 -19.76 6.89
C ARG A 270 -3.48 -19.99 7.00
N ILE A 271 -4.19 -18.95 7.43
CA ILE A 271 -5.65 -18.95 7.62
C ILE A 271 -6.39 -18.13 6.55
N GLY A 272 -5.64 -17.39 5.72
CA GLY A 272 -6.16 -16.61 4.61
C GLY A 272 -6.63 -15.21 5.02
N LYS A 273 -6.55 -14.28 4.05
CA LYS A 273 -6.83 -12.84 4.22
C LYS A 273 -8.00 -12.50 5.14
N LYS A 274 -9.17 -13.08 4.88
CA LYS A 274 -10.40 -12.73 5.58
C LYS A 274 -10.36 -13.13 7.05
N ALA A 275 -9.79 -14.30 7.35
CA ALA A 275 -9.72 -14.81 8.72
C ALA A 275 -8.62 -14.11 9.53
N ALA A 276 -7.48 -13.80 8.90
CA ALA A 276 -6.39 -13.08 9.57
C ALA A 276 -6.77 -11.64 9.94
N GLY A 277 -7.58 -10.98 9.11
CA GLY A 277 -8.14 -9.66 9.43
C GLY A 277 -7.09 -8.56 9.57
N ARG A 278 -7.40 -7.57 10.42
CA ARG A 278 -6.59 -6.34 10.57
C ARG A 278 -6.46 -5.85 12.01
N LEU A 279 -6.71 -6.72 12.99
CA LEU A 279 -6.48 -6.37 14.39
C LEU A 279 -5.02 -6.59 14.72
N LEU A 280 -4.33 -5.55 15.17
CA LEU A 280 -2.99 -5.63 15.74
C LEU A 280 -3.14 -5.39 17.24
N ASP A 281 -2.82 -6.40 18.03
CA ASP A 281 -3.01 -6.40 19.49
C ASP A 281 -4.47 -6.12 19.90
N GLY A 282 -5.40 -6.74 19.15
CA GLY A 282 -6.84 -6.68 19.44
C GLY A 282 -7.55 -5.40 19.00
N VAL A 283 -6.83 -4.43 18.42
CA VAL A 283 -7.41 -3.14 18.00
C VAL A 283 -7.10 -2.83 16.53
N GLU A 284 -7.96 -2.03 15.90
CA GLU A 284 -7.67 -1.44 14.59
C GLU A 284 -6.75 -0.24 14.74
N HIS A 285 -5.75 -0.13 13.86
CA HIS A 285 -4.87 1.04 13.80
C HIS A 285 -5.16 1.81 12.51
N ASN A 286 -5.97 2.87 12.62
CA ASN A 286 -6.48 3.64 11.48
C ASN A 286 -5.90 5.07 11.43
N GLY A 287 -4.69 5.28 11.94
CA GLY A 287 -4.06 6.59 12.01
C GLY A 287 -3.93 7.24 10.63
N MET A 288 -4.24 8.53 10.55
CA MET A 288 -4.08 9.37 9.36
C MET A 288 -3.47 10.71 9.77
N PRO A 289 -2.64 11.33 8.93
CA PRO A 289 -2.16 12.68 9.18
C PRO A 289 -3.34 13.65 9.05
N GLU A 290 -3.33 14.72 9.83
CA GLU A 290 -4.31 15.79 9.69
C GLU A 290 -4.22 16.40 8.28
N ALA A 291 -5.38 16.77 7.72
CA ALA A 291 -5.42 17.47 6.44
C ALA A 291 -4.73 18.83 6.62
N ARG A 292 -3.54 18.98 6.04
CA ARG A 292 -2.78 20.22 6.10
C ARG A 292 -3.46 21.26 5.21
N ALA A 293 -3.85 22.38 5.83
CA ALA A 293 -4.47 23.53 5.19
C ALA A 293 -3.55 24.17 4.14
#